data_AF-A0A7W8SVH3-F1
#
_entry.id   AF-A0A7W8SVH3-F1
#
_cell.length_a   1.000
_cell.length_b   1.000
_cell.length_c   1.000
_cell.angle_alpha   90.00
_cell.angle_beta   90.00
_cell.angle_gamma   90.00
#
_symmetry.space_group_name_H-M   'P 1'
#
loop_
_entity.id
_entity.type
_entity.pdbx_description
1 polymer ?
#
loop_
_entity_poly.entity_id
_entity_poly.type
_entity_poly.pdbx_seq_one_letter_code
_entity_poly.pdbx_strand_id
1 'polypeptide(L)'
;MRRADAVIVATPGYHGGVSGLVKNALDTLEELRADERPYLDGRAVGCIVTAYGWQAAGSVLTSLRSIVHALRGWPTPFGAGINTLETRFDSADSCSDPKVIKQLASVGQQAAQFALAFNAQRAHGTPAASSHATASLASAPSPATSLAADGRPARILHAV
;
A
#
# COMPACT_ATOMS: atom_id res chain seq x y z
N MET A 1 0.06 -10.37 -2.84
CA MET A 1 -0.76 -9.66 -1.83
C MET A 1 -0.38 -9.96 -0.39
N ARG A 2 -0.30 -11.23 0.05
CA ARG A 2 0.06 -11.61 1.43
C ARG A 2 1.34 -10.93 1.98
N ARG A 3 2.35 -10.75 1.14
CA ARG A 3 3.63 -10.10 1.47
C ARG A 3 3.65 -8.57 1.29
N ALA A 4 2.58 -7.97 0.78
CA ALA A 4 2.54 -6.55 0.49
C ALA A 4 2.21 -5.75 1.76
N ASP A 5 2.97 -4.69 1.97
CA ASP A 5 2.81 -3.74 3.07
C ASP A 5 2.01 -2.49 2.66
N ALA A 6 2.05 -2.16 1.37
CA ALA A 6 1.19 -1.20 0.69
C ALA A 6 0.95 -1.66 -0.75
N VAL A 7 -0.09 -1.12 -1.38
CA VAL A 7 -0.48 -1.42 -2.76
C VAL A 7 -0.69 -0.12 -3.52
N ILE A 8 -0.32 -0.08 -4.79
CA ILE A 8 -0.77 0.95 -5.72
C ILE A 8 -1.79 0.32 -6.64
N VAL A 9 -2.95 0.96 -6.79
CA VAL A 9 -3.99 0.54 -7.73
C VAL A 9 -4.16 1.64 -8.76
N ALA A 10 -3.88 1.30 -10.02
CA ALA A 10 -4.07 2.20 -11.15
C ALA A 10 -5.18 1.67 -12.06
N THR A 11 -6.12 2.52 -12.47
CA THR A 11 -7.20 2.12 -13.39
C THR A 11 -7.51 3.20 -14.41
N PRO A 12 -7.78 2.84 -15.67
CA PRO A 12 -8.53 3.72 -16.53
C PRO A 12 -9.98 3.85 -16.05
N GLY A 13 -10.57 5.00 -16.33
CA GLY A 13 -11.97 5.31 -16.12
C GLY A 13 -12.78 5.01 -17.38
N TYR A 14 -13.78 4.13 -17.27
CA TYR A 14 -14.71 3.82 -18.36
C TYR A 14 -16.14 4.07 -17.88
N HIS A 15 -16.87 4.91 -18.63
CA HIS A 15 -18.25 5.30 -18.29
C HIS A 15 -18.44 5.76 -16.81
N GLY A 16 -17.43 6.43 -16.25
CA GLY A 16 -17.46 6.91 -14.86
C GLY A 16 -17.15 5.84 -13.81
N GLY A 17 -16.78 4.62 -14.20
CA GLY A 17 -16.38 3.53 -13.32
C GLY A 17 -14.92 3.09 -13.45
N VAL A 18 -14.47 2.33 -12.45
CA VAL A 18 -13.21 1.56 -12.49
C VAL A 18 -13.29 0.53 -13.60
N SER A 19 -12.17 0.22 -14.25
CA SER A 19 -12.14 -0.80 -15.30
C SER A 19 -12.55 -2.17 -14.78
N GLY A 20 -13.25 -2.95 -15.60
CA GLY A 20 -13.64 -4.32 -15.25
C GLY A 20 -12.44 -5.22 -14.95
N LEU A 21 -11.30 -5.00 -15.63
CA LEU A 21 -10.07 -5.73 -15.37
C LEU A 21 -9.56 -5.48 -13.94
N VAL A 22 -9.44 -4.22 -13.53
CA VAL A 22 -8.99 -3.87 -12.17
C VAL A 22 -10.00 -4.32 -11.14
N LYS A 23 -11.30 -4.15 -11.41
CA LYS A 23 -12.36 -4.63 -10.50
C LYS A 23 -12.28 -6.14 -10.29
N ASN A 24 -12.13 -6.91 -11.37
CA ASN A 24 -11.97 -8.36 -11.28
C ASN A 24 -10.72 -8.75 -10.48
N ALA A 25 -9.59 -8.06 -10.70
CA ALA A 25 -8.37 -8.31 -9.94
C ALA A 25 -8.58 -8.05 -8.44
N LEU A 26 -9.29 -6.98 -8.08
CA LEU A 26 -9.65 -6.67 -6.69
C LEU A 26 -10.62 -7.69 -6.08
N ASP A 27 -11.54 -8.25 -6.87
CA ASP A 27 -12.49 -9.25 -6.40
C ASP A 27 -11.81 -10.58 -6.01
N THR A 28 -10.67 -10.90 -6.62
CA THR A 28 -9.88 -12.09 -6.21
C THR A 28 -9.30 -11.97 -4.80
N LEU A 29 -9.26 -10.77 -4.22
CA LEU A 29 -8.85 -10.59 -2.82
C LEU A 29 -9.79 -11.30 -1.84
N GLU A 30 -10.97 -11.75 -2.29
CA GLU A 30 -11.85 -12.63 -1.51
C GLU A 30 -11.15 -13.90 -1.02
N GLU A 31 -10.14 -14.38 -1.75
CA GLU A 31 -9.30 -15.51 -1.32
C GLU A 31 -8.54 -15.24 -0.01
N LEU A 32 -8.34 -13.97 0.34
CA LEU A 32 -7.64 -13.56 1.57
C LEU A 32 -8.59 -13.43 2.77
N ARG A 33 -9.91 -13.65 2.62
CA ARG A 33 -10.91 -13.37 3.68
C ARG A 33 -10.62 -14.02 5.03
N ALA A 34 -9.98 -15.19 5.03
CA ALA A 34 -9.67 -16.00 6.21
C ALA A 34 -8.21 -15.84 6.70
N ASP A 35 -7.42 -15.01 6.04
CA ASP A 35 -6.05 -14.74 6.45
C ASP A 35 -5.99 -13.93 7.75
N GLU A 36 -4.83 -13.93 8.41
CA GLU A 36 -4.54 -13.02 9.54
C GLU A 36 -4.72 -11.53 9.15
N ARG A 37 -4.50 -11.20 7.87
CA ARG A 37 -4.72 -9.86 7.31
C ARG A 37 -5.74 -9.94 6.16
N PRO A 38 -7.05 -10.01 6.47
CA PRO A 38 -8.08 -10.14 5.45
C PRO A 38 -8.03 -8.99 4.44
N TYR A 39 -8.24 -9.31 3.16
CA TYR A 39 -8.30 -8.31 2.09
C TYR A 39 -7.08 -7.37 2.09
N LEU A 40 -7.29 -6.07 2.32
CA LEU A 40 -6.26 -5.03 2.39
C LEU A 40 -6.01 -4.52 3.82
N ASP A 41 -6.40 -5.29 4.83
CA ASP A 41 -6.27 -4.86 6.23
C ASP A 41 -4.85 -4.43 6.62
N GLY A 42 -4.78 -3.24 7.23
CA GLY A 42 -3.53 -2.58 7.63
C GLY A 42 -2.61 -2.19 6.47
N ARG A 43 -3.11 -2.09 5.22
CA ARG A 43 -2.32 -1.68 4.05
C ARG A 43 -2.74 -0.30 3.56
N ALA A 44 -1.78 0.57 3.31
CA ALA A 44 -2.03 1.78 2.53
C ALA A 44 -2.26 1.42 1.06
N VAL A 45 -3.17 2.16 0.43
CA VAL A 45 -3.48 2.01 -0.98
C VAL A 45 -3.39 3.35 -1.69
N GLY A 46 -2.38 3.49 -2.54
CA GLY A 46 -2.27 4.63 -3.45
C GLY A 46 -3.22 4.45 -4.64
N CYS A 47 -4.08 5.43 -4.88
CA CYS A 47 -5.08 5.38 -5.94
C CYS A 47 -4.69 6.26 -7.13
N ILE A 48 -4.64 5.69 -8.33
CA ILE A 48 -4.34 6.38 -9.58
C ILE A 48 -5.46 6.10 -10.58
N VAL A 49 -5.95 7.14 -11.24
CA VAL A 49 -6.97 7.06 -12.28
C VAL A 49 -6.50 7.78 -13.52
N THR A 50 -6.61 7.13 -14.68
CA THR A 50 -6.52 7.80 -15.98
C THR A 50 -7.92 7.95 -16.57
N ALA A 51 -8.25 9.10 -17.14
CA ALA A 51 -9.55 9.28 -17.80
C ALA A 51 -9.48 10.32 -18.92
N TYR A 52 -10.38 10.19 -19.88
CA TYR A 52 -10.60 11.20 -20.90
C TYR A 52 -11.45 12.34 -20.34
N GLY A 53 -10.79 13.36 -19.78
CA GLY A 53 -11.42 14.51 -19.14
C GLY A 53 -11.54 14.42 -17.61
N TRP A 54 -11.63 15.58 -16.97
CA TRP A 54 -11.59 15.73 -15.51
C TRP A 54 -12.83 15.18 -14.77
N GLN A 55 -14.00 15.19 -15.41
CA GLN A 55 -15.25 14.72 -14.79
C GLN A 55 -15.18 13.21 -14.46
N ALA A 56 -14.71 12.40 -15.40
CA ALA A 56 -14.53 10.98 -15.20
C ALA A 56 -13.38 10.69 -14.21
N ALA A 57 -12.28 11.46 -14.27
CA ALA A 57 -11.15 11.27 -13.35
C ALA A 57 -11.56 11.39 -11.87
N GLY A 58 -12.32 12.43 -11.52
CA GLY A 58 -12.74 12.66 -10.13
C GLY A 58 -13.75 11.63 -9.60
N SER A 59 -14.75 11.28 -10.41
CA SER A 59 -15.78 10.31 -10.04
C SER A 59 -15.21 8.89 -9.90
N VAL A 60 -14.36 8.45 -10.83
CA VAL A 60 -13.70 7.14 -10.78
C VAL A 60 -12.73 7.07 -9.59
N LEU A 61 -11.99 8.14 -9.30
CA LEU A 61 -11.09 8.16 -8.14
C LEU A 61 -11.87 8.05 -6.83
N THR A 62 -13.04 8.67 -6.75
CA THR A 62 -13.95 8.55 -5.60
C THR A 62 -14.44 7.10 -5.45
N SER A 63 -14.92 6.49 -6.55
CA SER A 63 -15.36 5.10 -6.56
C SER A 63 -14.24 4.13 -6.16
N LEU A 64 -13.02 4.32 -6.68
CA LEU A 64 -11.86 3.50 -6.34
C LEU A 64 -11.53 3.60 -4.84
N ARG A 65 -11.57 4.80 -4.24
CA ARG A 65 -11.39 4.95 -2.79
C ARG A 65 -12.48 4.24 -1.99
N SER A 66 -13.73 4.27 -2.44
CA SER A 66 -14.82 3.52 -1.81
C SER A 66 -14.59 2.01 -1.87
N ILE A 67 -14.12 1.49 -3.01
CA ILE A 67 -13.77 0.07 -3.16
C ILE A 67 -12.62 -0.31 -2.21
N VAL A 68 -11.55 0.49 -2.18
CA VAL A 68 -10.43 0.29 -1.26
C VAL A 68 -10.90 0.24 0.19
N HIS A 69 -11.76 1.18 0.58
CA HIS A 69 -12.33 1.20 1.93
C HIS A 69 -13.16 -0.05 2.22
N ALA A 70 -14.01 -0.50 1.29
CA ALA A 70 -14.79 -1.73 1.43
C ALA A 70 -13.89 -2.98 1.59
N LEU A 71 -12.72 -2.98 0.96
CA LEU A 71 -11.68 -4.00 1.11
C LEU A 71 -10.81 -3.82 2.36
N ARG A 72 -11.20 -2.95 3.30
CA ARG A 72 -10.50 -2.63 4.56
C ARG A 72 -9.10 -2.00 4.36
N GLY A 73 -8.82 -1.49 3.17
CA GLY A 73 -7.60 -0.76 2.89
C GLY A 73 -7.67 0.70 3.35
N TRP A 74 -6.50 1.30 3.53
CA TRP A 74 -6.35 2.72 3.85
C TRP A 74 -6.00 3.52 2.59
N PRO A 75 -6.96 4.17 1.91
CA PRO A 75 -6.64 5.00 0.76
C PRO A 75 -5.76 6.18 1.21
N THR A 76 -4.67 6.44 0.49
CA THR A 76 -3.83 7.61 0.78
C THR A 76 -4.62 8.92 0.59
N PRO A 77 -4.34 9.97 1.40
CA PRO A 77 -5.02 11.26 1.25
C PRO A 77 -4.95 11.79 -0.18
N PHE A 78 -3.76 11.78 -0.78
CA PHE A 78 -3.57 12.15 -2.17
C PHE A 78 -3.82 10.94 -3.07
N GLY A 79 -4.64 11.13 -4.10
CA GLY A 79 -4.86 10.20 -5.19
C GLY A 79 -4.75 10.94 -6.51
N ALA A 80 -4.13 10.33 -7.51
CA ALA A 80 -3.82 10.99 -8.77
C ALA A 80 -4.94 10.75 -9.79
N GLY A 81 -5.55 11.83 -10.30
CA GLY A 81 -6.37 11.80 -11.50
C GLY A 81 -5.58 12.38 -12.68
N ILE A 82 -5.41 11.59 -13.73
CA ILE A 82 -4.63 11.94 -14.92
C ILE A 82 -5.60 12.13 -16.08
N ASN A 83 -5.64 13.35 -16.62
CA ASN A 83 -6.44 13.66 -17.80
C ASN A 83 -5.66 13.31 -19.06
N THR A 84 -6.08 12.26 -19.77
CA THR A 84 -5.40 11.77 -20.98
C THR A 84 -5.57 12.67 -22.20
N LEU A 85 -6.41 13.72 -22.12
CA LEU A 85 -6.45 14.80 -23.12
C LEU A 85 -5.23 15.73 -23.05
N GLU A 86 -4.66 15.87 -21.86
CA GLU A 86 -3.60 16.84 -21.56
C GLU A 86 -2.25 16.15 -21.35
N THR A 87 -2.25 14.91 -20.86
CA THR A 87 -1.06 14.14 -20.54
C THR A 87 -0.85 12.98 -21.50
N ARG A 88 0.37 12.83 -22.01
CA ARG A 88 0.82 11.70 -22.83
C ARG A 88 1.98 10.98 -22.14
N PHE A 89 2.00 9.66 -22.31
CA PHE A 89 3.12 8.81 -21.92
C PHE A 89 3.65 8.13 -23.18
N ASP A 90 4.86 8.49 -23.60
CA ASP A 90 5.51 7.89 -24.78
C ASP A 90 6.22 6.57 -24.41
N SER A 91 6.62 6.44 -23.14
CA SER A 91 7.19 5.24 -22.54
C SER A 91 6.93 5.22 -21.03
N ALA A 92 7.35 4.15 -20.34
CA ALA A 92 7.24 4.07 -18.88
C ALA A 92 8.02 5.18 -18.16
N ASP A 93 9.11 5.67 -18.77
CA ASP A 93 10.00 6.68 -18.19
C ASP A 93 9.78 8.08 -18.79
N SER A 94 8.84 8.22 -19.74
CA SER A 94 8.56 9.49 -20.43
C SER A 94 7.11 9.90 -20.23
N CYS A 95 6.92 11.05 -19.56
CA CYS A 95 5.63 11.69 -19.38
C CYS A 95 5.73 13.15 -19.86
N SER A 96 4.79 13.59 -20.69
CA SER A 96 4.75 14.94 -21.23
C SER A 96 4.41 16.02 -20.19
N ASP A 97 3.90 15.61 -19.01
CA ASP A 97 3.45 16.53 -17.96
C ASP A 97 4.25 16.34 -16.65
N PRO A 98 5.15 17.28 -16.32
CA PRO A 98 5.91 17.25 -15.06
C PRO A 98 5.02 17.28 -13.80
N LYS A 99 3.79 17.81 -13.88
CA LYS A 99 2.85 17.79 -12.76
C LYS A 99 2.40 16.36 -12.47
N VAL A 100 2.10 15.57 -13.50
CA VAL A 100 1.69 14.17 -13.33
C VAL A 100 2.80 13.36 -12.69
N ILE A 101 4.06 13.59 -13.07
CA ILE A 101 5.22 12.95 -12.41
C ILE A 101 5.23 13.24 -10.90
N LYS A 102 5.04 14.50 -10.50
CA LYS A 102 4.98 14.90 -9.08
C LYS A 102 3.78 14.28 -8.34
N GLN A 103 2.64 14.18 -9.01
CA GLN A 103 1.44 13.55 -8.45
C GLN A 103 1.66 12.05 -8.21
N LEU A 104 2.21 11.33 -9.19
CA LEU A 104 2.57 9.91 -9.06
C LEU A 104 3.58 9.68 -7.94
N ALA A 105 4.63 10.51 -7.88
CA ALA A 105 5.60 10.47 -6.79
C ALA A 105 4.94 10.70 -5.42
N SER A 106 4.00 11.63 -5.32
CA SER A 106 3.28 11.92 -4.06
C SER A 106 2.43 10.73 -3.59
N VAL A 107 1.73 10.06 -4.51
CA VAL A 107 0.98 8.83 -4.19
C VAL A 107 1.92 7.74 -3.64
N GLY A 108 3.02 7.47 -4.35
CA GLY A 108 4.02 6.48 -3.94
C GLY A 108 4.65 6.80 -2.59
N GLN A 109 5.02 8.07 -2.36
CA GLN A 109 5.60 8.53 -1.10
C GLN A 109 4.64 8.34 0.08
N GLN A 110 3.37 8.73 -0.06
CA GLN A 110 2.38 8.57 1.02
C GLN A 110 2.14 7.09 1.34
N ALA A 111 2.02 6.23 0.32
CA ALA A 111 1.84 4.80 0.52
C ALA A 111 3.05 4.18 1.23
N ALA A 112 4.27 4.52 0.80
CA ALA A 112 5.51 4.03 1.41
C ALA A 112 5.68 4.52 2.85
N GLN A 113 5.46 5.82 3.11
CA GLN A 113 5.55 6.40 4.45
C GLN A 113 4.57 5.74 5.42
N PHE A 114 3.32 5.54 5.00
CA PHE A 114 2.34 4.82 5.81
C PHE A 114 2.81 3.39 6.10
N ALA A 115 3.22 2.64 5.08
CA ALA A 115 3.68 1.26 5.26
C ALA A 115 4.87 1.17 6.24
N LEU A 116 5.81 2.11 6.16
CA LEU A 116 6.95 2.17 7.07
C LEU A 116 6.52 2.49 8.51
N ALA A 117 5.64 3.47 8.70
CA ALA A 117 5.19 3.89 10.03
C ALA A 117 4.27 2.84 10.69
N PHE A 118 3.28 2.33 9.95
CA PHE A 118 2.24 1.45 10.48
C PHE A 118 2.77 0.03 10.75
N ASN A 119 3.68 -0.47 9.91
CA ASN A 119 4.28 -1.81 10.13
C ASN A 119 5.44 -1.80 11.13
N ALA A 120 6.08 -0.65 11.38
CA ALA A 120 7.01 -0.53 12.50
C ALA A 120 6.29 -0.85 13.82
N GLN A 121 5.04 -0.40 14.00
CA GLN A 121 4.26 -0.67 15.20
C GLN A 121 3.85 -2.14 15.34
N ARG A 122 3.52 -2.83 14.23
CA ARG A 122 3.24 -4.28 14.26
C ARG A 122 4.43 -5.11 14.71
N ALA A 123 5.65 -4.73 14.31
CA ALA A 123 6.87 -5.42 14.76
C ALA A 123 7.11 -5.25 16.27
N HIS A 124 6.66 -4.14 16.88
CA HIS A 124 6.75 -3.90 18.32
C HIS A 124 5.55 -4.45 19.11
N GLY A 125 4.43 -4.74 18.44
CA GLY A 125 3.17 -5.20 19.05
C GLY A 125 3.04 -6.71 19.23
N THR A 126 4.06 -7.50 18.87
CA THR A 126 4.14 -8.91 19.28
C THR A 126 5.07 -8.98 20.48
N PRO A 127 4.60 -8.95 21.74
CA PRO A 127 5.36 -9.61 22.78
C PRO A 127 5.45 -11.06 22.34
N ALA A 128 6.65 -11.50 21.93
CA ALA A 128 6.95 -12.91 21.78
C ALA A 128 6.40 -13.59 23.04
N ALA A 129 5.51 -14.56 22.86
CA ALA A 129 4.93 -15.31 23.96
C ALA A 129 6.10 -15.80 24.83
N SER A 130 6.31 -15.13 25.97
CA SER A 130 7.34 -15.53 26.91
C SER A 130 6.89 -16.86 27.46
N SER A 131 7.52 -17.93 27.00
CA SER A 131 7.47 -19.21 27.68
C SER A 131 7.83 -18.94 29.14
N HIS A 132 6.87 -19.11 30.05
CA HIS A 132 7.12 -19.09 31.48
C HIS A 132 8.06 -20.25 31.82
N ALA A 133 9.36 -20.01 31.72
CA ALA A 133 10.37 -20.83 32.37
C ALA A 133 10.42 -20.38 33.83
N THR A 134 9.71 -21.12 34.69
CA THR A 134 9.99 -21.12 36.13
C THR A 134 11.43 -21.58 36.34
N ALA A 135 12.33 -20.65 36.65
CA ALA A 135 13.67 -20.98 37.10
C ALA A 135 14.13 -20.02 38.19
N SER A 136 14.50 -20.65 39.30
CA SER A 136 14.98 -20.17 40.60
C SER A 136 16.02 -19.05 40.57
N LEU A 137 15.97 -18.19 41.59
CA LEU A 137 16.94 -17.15 41.91
C LEU A 137 18.35 -17.71 42.16
N ALA A 138 19.34 -17.26 41.37
CA ALA A 138 20.75 -17.20 41.76
C ALA A 138 21.54 -16.16 40.92
N SER A 139 22.11 -15.17 41.63
CA SER A 139 23.22 -14.23 41.36
C SER A 139 23.73 -13.90 39.93
N ALA A 140 23.84 -12.59 39.65
CA ALA A 140 24.48 -11.96 38.48
C ALA A 140 26.03 -12.00 38.49
N PRO A 141 26.68 -11.78 37.31
CA PRO A 141 27.34 -10.48 37.09
C PRO A 141 27.20 -9.88 35.66
N SER A 142 27.71 -8.64 35.53
CA SER A 142 27.59 -7.58 34.49
C SER A 142 28.20 -7.81 33.08
N PRO A 143 27.98 -6.89 32.09
CA PRO A 143 27.78 -7.23 30.68
C PRO A 143 28.99 -7.05 29.76
N ALA A 144 29.00 -7.78 28.64
CA ALA A 144 29.86 -7.53 27.48
C ALA A 144 29.02 -7.17 26.25
N THR A 145 29.30 -5.99 25.69
CA THR A 145 28.69 -5.42 24.49
C THR A 145 29.08 -6.21 23.24
N SER A 146 28.10 -6.61 22.43
CA SER A 146 28.32 -7.04 21.03
C SER A 146 27.28 -6.39 20.12
N LEU A 147 27.75 -5.62 19.16
CA LEU A 147 26.97 -4.94 18.12
C LEU A 147 26.40 -6.00 17.16
N ALA A 148 25.08 -6.21 17.18
CA ALA A 148 24.40 -7.09 16.23
C ALA A 148 24.19 -6.37 14.89
N ALA A 149 24.67 -7.00 13.80
CA ALA A 149 24.44 -6.58 12.43
C ALA A 149 22.95 -6.69 12.04
N ASP A 150 22.42 -5.66 11.38
CA ASP A 150 21.02 -5.51 10.97
C ASP A 150 20.68 -6.47 9.80
N GLY A 151 20.01 -7.58 10.11
CA GLY A 151 19.62 -8.64 9.17
C GLY A 151 18.21 -8.49 8.58
N ARG A 152 17.76 -7.26 8.25
CA ARG A 152 16.40 -7.04 7.73
C ARG A 152 16.21 -7.54 6.28
N PRO A 153 15.20 -8.39 5.99
CA PRO A 153 14.92 -8.82 4.62
C PRO A 153 14.33 -7.68 3.77
N ALA A 154 14.63 -7.70 2.46
CA ALA A 154 14.14 -6.71 1.50
C ALA A 154 12.60 -6.69 1.41
N ARG A 155 11.99 -5.51 1.52
CA ARG A 155 10.53 -5.31 1.46
C ARG A 155 10.10 -4.97 0.03
N ILE A 156 8.98 -5.54 -0.41
CA ILE A 156 8.51 -5.49 -1.82
C ILE A 156 7.26 -4.62 -1.91
N LEU A 157 7.32 -3.58 -2.74
CA LEU A 157 6.14 -2.84 -3.20
C LEU A 157 5.53 -3.60 -4.38
N HIS A 158 4.24 -3.93 -4.29
CA HIS A 158 3.49 -4.51 -5.42
C HIS A 158 2.57 -3.45 -6.03
N ALA A 159 2.71 -3.21 -7.33
CA ALA A 159 1.80 -2.41 -8.13
C ALA A 159 0.92 -3.35 -8.96
N VAL A 160 -0.39 -3.06 -9.02
CA VAL A 160 -1.36 -3.74 -9.89
C VAL A 160 -2.16 -2.70 -10.65
#